data_AF-M7BFG6-F1
#
_entry.id   AF-M7BFG6-F1
#
_cell.length_a   1.000
_cell.length_b   1.000
_cell.length_c   1.000
_cell.angle_alpha   90.00
_cell.angle_beta   90.00
_cell.angle_gamma   90.00
#
_symmetry.space_group_name_H-M   'P 1'
#
loop_
_entity.id
_entity.type
_entity.pdbx_description
1 polymer ?
#
loop_
_entity_poly.entity_id
_entity_poly.type
_entity_poly.pdbx_seq_one_letter_code
_entity_poly.pdbx_strand_id
1 'polypeptide(L)'
;MITERKLAFRDYLGFLYSMKCVRRSKKFIDFLIRPEMEEAYGCLRGGQYTKALEILVQVIALQEKLTKHRPVLIVPTLCALVVCHKDLENPASAYEYGEKALLCLQMHGGHRYYVPLLETMITLAYELGKDFLSLQEKLEESKAKRDQIKVFTLKELAVREYIQ
;
A
#
# COMPACT_ATOMS: atom_id res chain seq x y z
N MET A 1 -36.08 -1.81 11.11
CA MET A 1 -35.88 -1.24 9.75
C MET A 1 -34.41 -0.95 9.38
N ILE A 2 -33.67 -0.04 10.04
CA ILE A 2 -32.26 0.24 9.66
C ILE A 2 -31.36 -0.98 9.88
N THR A 3 -31.52 -1.68 11.01
CA THR A 3 -30.74 -2.90 11.33
C THR A 3 -30.99 -4.03 10.33
N GLU A 4 -32.23 -4.24 9.91
CA GLU A 4 -32.59 -5.26 8.91
C GLU A 4 -32.00 -4.94 7.54
N ARG A 5 -32.06 -3.67 7.12
CA ARG A 5 -31.43 -3.23 5.87
C ARG A 5 -29.91 -3.40 5.91
N LYS A 6 -29.27 -3.08 7.04
CA LYS A 6 -27.82 -3.29 7.24
C LYS A 6 -27.46 -4.78 7.17
N LEU A 7 -28.27 -5.65 7.78
CA LEU A 7 -28.07 -7.09 7.76
C LEU A 7 -28.21 -7.64 6.33
N ALA A 8 -29.32 -7.33 5.66
CA ALA A 8 -29.57 -7.74 4.28
C ALA A 8 -28.46 -7.27 3.32
N PHE A 9 -27.96 -6.04 3.52
CA PHE A 9 -26.84 -5.52 2.74
C PHE A 9 -25.54 -6.28 3.00
N ARG A 10 -25.22 -6.60 4.27
CA ARG A 10 -24.06 -7.43 4.62
C ARG A 10 -24.13 -8.79 3.96
N ASP A 11 -25.29 -9.43 3.98
CA ASP A 11 -25.49 -10.76 3.42
C ASP A 11 -25.41 -10.72 1.88
N TYR A 12 -25.94 -9.67 1.25
CA TYR A 12 -25.78 -9.42 -0.19
C TYR A 12 -24.31 -9.25 -0.60
N LEU A 13 -23.55 -8.42 0.14
CA LEU A 13 -22.10 -8.27 -0.10
C LEU A 13 -21.34 -9.58 0.12
N GLY A 14 -21.73 -10.36 1.13
CA GLY A 14 -21.16 -11.69 1.39
C GLY A 14 -21.39 -12.65 0.22
N PHE A 15 -22.61 -12.67 -0.32
CA PHE A 15 -22.95 -13.45 -1.51
C PHE A 15 -22.12 -13.01 -2.73
N LEU A 16 -22.05 -11.70 -3.01
CA LEU A 16 -21.21 -11.17 -4.10
C LEU A 16 -19.73 -11.55 -3.93
N TYR A 17 -19.18 -11.42 -2.72
CA TYR A 17 -17.78 -11.73 -2.44
C TYR A 17 -17.45 -13.24 -2.54
N SER A 18 -18.46 -14.10 -2.37
CA SER A 18 -18.32 -15.55 -2.60
C SER A 18 -18.00 -15.87 -4.07
N MET A 19 -18.49 -15.04 -5.00
CA MET A 19 -18.27 -15.20 -6.44
C MET A 19 -16.85 -14.77 -6.82
N LYS A 20 -16.03 -15.71 -7.29
CA LYS A 20 -14.61 -15.47 -7.63
C LYS A 20 -14.41 -14.36 -8.66
N CYS A 21 -15.29 -14.25 -9.66
CA CYS A 21 -15.22 -13.21 -10.69
C CYS A 21 -15.49 -11.81 -10.13
N VAL A 22 -16.45 -11.67 -9.21
CA VAL A 22 -16.77 -10.41 -8.53
C VAL A 22 -15.65 -10.03 -7.58
N ARG A 23 -15.23 -10.95 -6.71
CA ARG A 23 -14.15 -10.73 -5.74
C ARG A 23 -12.84 -10.27 -6.37
N ARG A 24 -12.50 -10.79 -7.56
CA ARG A 24 -11.27 -10.44 -8.30
C ARG A 24 -11.45 -9.24 -9.22
N SER A 25 -12.68 -8.75 -9.38
CA SER A 25 -12.98 -7.63 -10.26
C SER A 25 -12.48 -6.33 -9.65
N LYS A 26 -11.69 -5.58 -10.42
CA LYS A 26 -11.28 -4.23 -10.04
C LYS A 26 -12.50 -3.34 -9.74
N LYS A 27 -13.59 -3.47 -10.52
CA LYS A 27 -14.80 -2.66 -10.30
C LYS A 27 -15.41 -2.87 -8.92
N PHE A 28 -15.42 -4.11 -8.43
CA PHE A 28 -15.97 -4.42 -7.11
C PHE A 28 -15.08 -3.86 -5.98
N ILE A 29 -13.76 -3.99 -6.13
CA ILE A 29 -12.80 -3.44 -5.18
C ILE A 29 -12.90 -1.92 -5.18
N ASP A 30 -12.77 -1.27 -6.34
CA ASP A 30 -12.85 0.18 -6.50
C ASP A 30 -14.18 0.74 -5.97
N PHE A 31 -15.31 0.07 -6.18
CA PHE A 31 -16.60 0.50 -5.63
C PHE A 31 -16.58 0.68 -4.10
N LEU A 32 -15.80 -0.14 -3.39
CA LEU A 32 -15.75 -0.15 -1.93
C LEU A 32 -14.68 0.76 -1.33
N ILE A 33 -13.68 1.20 -2.12
CA ILE A 33 -12.52 1.93 -1.56
C ILE A 33 -12.11 3.16 -2.35
N ARG A 34 -12.56 3.33 -3.60
CA ARG A 34 -12.05 4.36 -4.50
C ARG A 34 -12.29 5.78 -3.97
N PRO A 35 -13.47 6.14 -3.43
CA PRO A 35 -13.69 7.50 -2.93
C PRO A 35 -12.69 7.89 -1.84
N GLU A 36 -12.48 7.00 -0.86
CA GLU A 36 -11.55 7.20 0.24
C GLU A 36 -10.10 7.24 -0.25
N MET A 37 -9.75 6.41 -1.22
CA MET A 37 -8.41 6.41 -1.81
C MET A 37 -8.15 7.70 -2.62
N GLU A 38 -9.10 8.19 -3.41
CA GLU A 38 -8.94 9.46 -4.13
C GLU A 38 -8.75 10.63 -3.17
N GLU A 39 -9.51 10.67 -2.06
CA GLU A 39 -9.33 11.67 -1.01
C GLU A 39 -7.97 11.55 -0.33
N ALA A 40 -7.58 10.34 0.09
CA ALA A 40 -6.31 10.10 0.77
C ALA A 40 -5.10 10.50 -0.08
N TYR A 41 -5.08 10.11 -1.36
CA TYR A 41 -4.01 10.48 -2.28
C TYR A 41 -4.09 11.95 -2.71
N GLY A 42 -5.27 12.57 -2.69
CA GLY A 42 -5.41 14.03 -2.75
C GLY A 42 -4.73 14.74 -1.58
N CYS A 43 -4.98 14.28 -0.35
CA CYS A 43 -4.37 14.80 0.86
C CYS A 43 -2.84 14.60 0.87
N LEU A 44 -2.35 13.41 0.48
CA LEU A 44 -0.92 13.10 0.37
C LEU A 44 -0.22 14.07 -0.60
N ARG A 45 -0.82 14.33 -1.77
CA ARG A 45 -0.29 15.30 -2.74
C ARG A 45 -0.30 16.73 -2.22
N GLY A 46 -1.32 17.10 -1.43
CA GLY A 46 -1.42 18.40 -0.77
C GLY A 46 -0.54 18.55 0.48
N GLY A 47 0.28 17.55 0.84
CA GLY A 47 1.11 17.57 2.05
C GLY A 47 0.33 17.40 3.36
N GLN A 48 -0.96 17.08 3.30
CA GLN A 48 -1.82 16.83 4.46
C GLN A 48 -1.64 15.39 4.95
N TYR A 49 -0.42 15.04 5.39
CA TYR A 49 -0.03 13.66 5.73
C TYR A 49 -0.84 13.07 6.89
N THR A 50 -1.21 13.87 7.88
CA THR A 50 -2.05 13.43 9.02
C THR A 50 -3.43 12.96 8.56
N LYS A 51 -4.13 13.79 7.78
CA LYS A 51 -5.44 13.45 7.20
C LYS A 51 -5.34 12.25 6.25
N ALA A 52 -4.27 12.18 5.44
CA ALA A 52 -4.04 11.04 4.57
C ALA A 52 -3.88 9.74 5.37
N LEU A 53 -3.14 9.74 6.48
CA LEU A 53 -2.98 8.57 7.36
C LEU A 53 -4.31 8.11 7.95
N GLU A 54 -5.12 9.02 8.48
CA GLU A 54 -6.42 8.69 9.07
C GLU A 54 -7.29 7.87 8.10
N ILE A 55 -7.33 8.30 6.83
CA ILE A 55 -8.10 7.62 5.79
C ILE A 55 -7.43 6.30 5.39
N LEU A 56 -6.12 6.30 5.12
CA LEU A 56 -5.39 5.12 4.65
C LEU A 56 -5.42 3.97 5.68
N VAL A 57 -5.34 4.27 6.98
CA VAL A 57 -5.41 3.26 8.06
C VAL A 57 -6.79 2.62 8.15
N GLN A 58 -7.86 3.35 7.84
CA GLN A 58 -9.21 2.78 7.76
C GLN A 58 -9.37 1.89 6.52
N VAL A 59 -8.88 2.37 5.37
CA VAL A 59 -9.01 1.67 4.09
C VAL A 59 -8.17 0.39 4.06
N ILE A 60 -6.97 0.36 4.64
CA ILE A 60 -6.10 -0.82 4.60
C ILE A 60 -6.76 -2.04 5.28
N ALA A 61 -7.48 -1.85 6.38
CA ALA A 61 -8.19 -2.92 7.08
C ALA A 61 -9.32 -3.54 6.22
N LEU A 62 -9.93 -2.74 5.34
CA LEU A 62 -10.90 -3.22 4.36
C LEU A 62 -10.20 -3.90 3.18
N GLN A 63 -9.12 -3.30 2.66
CA GLN A 63 -8.34 -3.87 1.56
C GLN A 63 -7.80 -5.26 1.92
N GLU A 64 -7.23 -5.47 3.11
CA GLU A 64 -6.74 -6.76 3.58
C GLU A 64 -7.84 -7.85 3.52
N LYS A 65 -9.09 -7.49 3.80
CA LYS A 65 -10.24 -8.41 3.68
C LYS A 65 -10.61 -8.65 2.22
N LEU A 66 -10.61 -7.61 1.38
CA LEU A 66 -11.03 -7.69 -0.02
C LEU A 66 -10.01 -8.43 -0.90
N THR A 67 -8.72 -8.22 -0.65
CA THR A 67 -7.63 -8.65 -1.54
C THR A 67 -6.82 -9.82 -0.99
N LYS A 68 -7.38 -10.62 -0.07
CA LYS A 68 -6.75 -11.87 0.43
C LYS A 68 -6.23 -12.78 -0.69
N HIS A 69 -6.92 -12.78 -1.83
CA HIS A 69 -6.57 -13.58 -3.00
C HIS A 69 -5.36 -13.05 -3.79
N ARG A 70 -4.95 -11.79 -3.58
CA ARG A 70 -3.81 -11.13 -4.22
C ARG A 70 -3.26 -10.01 -3.33
N PRO A 71 -2.44 -10.35 -2.31
CA PRO A 71 -1.91 -9.39 -1.34
C PRO A 71 -1.15 -8.23 -1.96
N VAL A 72 -0.50 -8.43 -3.13
CA VAL A 72 0.23 -7.37 -3.86
C VAL A 72 -0.62 -6.12 -4.13
N LEU A 73 -1.96 -6.25 -4.20
CA LEU A 73 -2.85 -5.10 -4.43
C LEU A 73 -2.84 -4.06 -3.30
N ILE A 74 -2.42 -4.43 -2.08
CA ILE A 74 -2.37 -3.50 -0.95
C ILE A 74 -1.06 -2.71 -0.89
N VAL A 75 -0.05 -3.12 -1.66
CA VAL A 75 1.30 -2.54 -1.64
C VAL A 75 1.30 -1.03 -1.86
N PRO A 76 0.56 -0.45 -2.84
CA PRO A 76 0.53 1.01 -3.00
C PRO A 76 0.05 1.73 -1.74
N THR A 77 -1.02 1.23 -1.09
CA THR A 77 -1.54 1.79 0.16
C THR A 77 -0.52 1.71 1.29
N LEU A 78 0.14 0.55 1.46
CA LEU A 78 1.20 0.41 2.46
C LEU A 78 2.37 1.37 2.18
N CYS A 79 2.78 1.52 0.92
CA CYS A 79 3.83 2.47 0.55
C CYS A 79 3.42 3.93 0.81
N ALA A 80 2.15 4.29 0.60
CA ALA A 80 1.63 5.60 0.95
C ALA A 80 1.66 5.84 2.47
N LEU A 81 1.32 4.82 3.29
CA LEU A 81 1.47 4.88 4.75
C LEU A 81 2.93 5.09 5.16
N VAL A 82 3.89 4.38 4.55
CA VAL A 82 5.33 4.57 4.78
C VAL A 82 5.73 6.02 4.50
N VAL A 83 5.32 6.57 3.36
CA VAL A 83 5.61 7.96 2.97
C VAL A 83 5.05 8.95 3.98
N CYS A 84 3.77 8.82 4.34
CA CYS A 84 3.14 9.74 5.29
C CYS A 84 3.78 9.66 6.68
N HIS A 85 4.10 8.46 7.20
CA HIS A 85 4.77 8.34 8.50
C HIS A 85 6.20 8.88 8.47
N LYS A 86 6.92 8.68 7.37
CA LYS A 86 8.27 9.24 7.19
C LYS A 86 8.24 10.78 7.16
N ASP A 87 7.30 11.37 6.42
CA ASP A 87 7.13 12.83 6.34
C ASP A 87 6.63 13.45 7.66
N LEU A 88 6.05 12.65 8.56
CA LEU A 88 5.65 13.05 9.92
C LEU A 88 6.69 12.69 10.98
N GLU A 89 7.92 12.38 10.59
CA GLU A 89 9.04 12.07 11.49
C GLU A 89 8.75 10.90 12.45
N ASN A 90 7.95 9.92 12.01
CA ASN A 90 7.69 8.67 12.73
C ASN A 90 8.31 7.47 11.99
N PRO A 91 9.64 7.30 12.06
CA PRO A 91 10.35 6.25 11.33
C PRO A 91 9.98 4.84 11.82
N ALA A 92 9.60 4.68 13.08
CA ALA A 92 9.22 3.38 13.64
C ALA A 92 7.96 2.81 12.97
N SER A 93 6.88 3.61 12.91
CA SER A 93 5.66 3.19 12.21
C SER A 93 5.87 3.08 10.70
N ALA A 94 6.67 3.97 10.09
CA ALA A 94 7.02 3.86 8.68
C ALA A 94 7.70 2.51 8.38
N TYR A 95 8.63 2.08 9.24
CA TYR A 95 9.32 0.81 9.08
C TYR A 95 8.37 -0.39 9.18
N GLU A 96 7.46 -0.41 10.16
CA GLU A 96 6.49 -1.51 10.32
C GLU A 96 5.58 -1.69 9.09
N TYR A 97 5.07 -0.59 8.52
CA TYR A 97 4.28 -0.66 7.28
C TYR A 97 5.13 -1.08 6.08
N GLY A 98 6.41 -0.67 6.04
CA GLY A 98 7.34 -1.06 5.00
C GLY A 98 7.70 -2.53 5.05
N GLU A 99 7.86 -3.13 6.24
CA GLU A 99 8.02 -4.58 6.40
C GLU A 99 6.80 -5.33 5.87
N LYS A 100 5.59 -4.90 6.23
CA LYS A 100 4.35 -5.49 5.69
C LYS A 100 4.28 -5.40 4.16
N ALA A 101 4.75 -4.30 3.58
CA ALA A 101 4.79 -4.12 2.13
C ALA A 101 5.82 -5.06 1.48
N LEU A 102 7.00 -5.23 2.08
CA LEU A 102 8.02 -6.17 1.60
C LEU A 102 7.56 -7.62 1.70
N LEU A 103 6.83 -8.00 2.75
CA LEU A 103 6.20 -9.33 2.86
C LEU A 103 5.26 -9.61 1.68
N CYS A 104 4.45 -8.63 1.28
CA CYS A 104 3.57 -8.75 0.11
C CYS A 104 4.35 -8.88 -1.21
N LEU A 105 5.60 -8.39 -1.26
CA LEU A 105 6.44 -8.35 -2.45
C LEU A 105 7.51 -9.45 -2.52
N GLN A 106 7.60 -10.36 -1.55
CA GLN A 106 8.66 -11.38 -1.49
C GLN A 106 8.85 -12.15 -2.82
N MET A 107 7.75 -12.51 -3.48
CA MET A 107 7.77 -13.23 -4.76
C MET A 107 7.64 -12.33 -6.00
N HIS A 108 7.68 -11.01 -5.82
CA HIS A 108 7.36 -10.01 -6.84
C HIS A 108 8.46 -8.95 -7.00
N GLY A 109 9.71 -9.37 -7.14
CA GLY A 109 10.86 -8.46 -7.31
C GLY A 109 10.79 -7.54 -8.55
N GLY A 110 9.96 -7.88 -9.53
CA GLY A 110 9.67 -7.03 -10.70
C GLY A 110 8.68 -5.88 -10.43
N HIS A 111 8.08 -5.81 -9.24
CA HIS A 111 7.08 -4.79 -8.94
C HIS A 111 7.67 -3.37 -8.93
N ARG A 112 6.92 -2.37 -9.40
CA ARG A 112 7.39 -0.97 -9.49
C ARG A 112 7.81 -0.38 -8.15
N TYR A 113 7.15 -0.80 -7.06
CA TYR A 113 7.44 -0.33 -5.70
C TYR A 113 8.60 -1.06 -5.03
N TYR A 114 9.08 -2.19 -5.57
CA TYR A 114 10.03 -3.04 -4.85
C TYR A 114 11.37 -2.34 -4.56
N VAL A 115 12.01 -1.79 -5.59
CA VAL A 115 13.30 -1.10 -5.45
C VAL A 115 13.18 0.18 -4.61
N PRO A 116 12.23 1.11 -4.87
CA PRO A 116 12.11 2.32 -4.06
C PRO A 116 11.75 2.05 -2.59
N LEU A 117 11.01 0.96 -2.34
CA LEU A 117 10.71 0.52 -0.98
C LEU A 117 11.95 -0.03 -0.27
N LEU A 118 12.77 -0.85 -0.93
CA LEU A 118 14.04 -1.33 -0.36
C LEU A 118 14.98 -0.16 0.00
N GLU A 119 15.13 0.81 -0.89
CA GLU A 119 15.93 2.01 -0.63
C GLU A 119 15.40 2.79 0.58
N THR A 120 14.08 2.97 0.66
CA THR A 120 13.45 3.65 1.81
C THR A 120 13.64 2.85 3.10
N MET A 121 13.50 1.53 3.06
CA MET A 121 13.65 0.65 4.21
C MET A 121 15.09 0.62 4.74
N ILE A 122 16.10 0.69 3.87
CA ILE A 122 17.50 0.82 4.28
C ILE A 122 17.71 2.15 5.03
N THR A 123 17.17 3.26 4.50
CA THR A 123 17.27 4.56 5.20
C THR A 123 16.60 4.53 6.58
N LEU A 124 15.40 3.96 6.68
CA LEU A 124 14.68 3.84 7.95
C LEU A 124 15.36 2.86 8.92
N ALA A 125 15.93 1.76 8.42
CA ALA A 125 16.69 0.82 9.25
C ALA A 125 17.92 1.49 9.86
N TYR A 126 18.66 2.26 9.06
CA TYR A 126 19.81 3.02 9.53
C TYR A 126 19.42 4.04 10.61
N GLU A 127 18.35 4.82 10.39
CA GLU A 127 17.83 5.78 11.37
C GLU A 127 17.39 5.11 12.69
N LEU A 128 16.87 3.89 12.62
CA LEU A 128 16.42 3.10 13.78
C LEU A 128 17.51 2.22 14.39
N GLY A 129 18.73 2.19 13.85
CA GLY A 129 19.80 1.30 14.29
C GLY A 129 19.51 -0.20 14.08
N LYS A 130 18.68 -0.55 13.10
CA LYS A 130 18.34 -1.94 12.73
C LYS A 130 19.30 -2.49 11.68
N ASP A 131 19.46 -3.82 11.63
CA ASP A 131 20.20 -4.49 10.56
C ASP A 131 19.48 -4.33 9.21
N PHE A 132 20.25 -4.01 8.16
CA PHE A 132 19.77 -3.80 6.81
C PHE A 132 20.59 -4.54 5.75
N LEU A 133 21.54 -5.40 6.14
CA LEU A 133 22.39 -6.14 5.20
C LEU A 133 21.55 -6.94 4.18
N SER A 134 20.55 -7.67 4.66
CA SER A 134 19.65 -8.45 3.79
C SER A 134 18.79 -7.58 2.86
N LEU A 135 18.51 -6.32 3.22
CA LEU A 135 17.81 -5.37 2.35
C LEU A 135 18.75 -4.85 1.26
N GLN A 136 20.01 -4.61 1.62
CA GLN A 136 21.05 -4.16 0.71
C GLN A 136 21.40 -5.21 -0.34
N GLU A 137 21.57 -6.48 0.06
CA GLU A 137 21.77 -7.59 -0.87
C GLU A 137 20.64 -7.69 -1.90
N LYS A 138 19.37 -7.66 -1.43
CA LYS A 138 18.20 -7.68 -2.31
C LYS A 138 18.14 -6.48 -3.25
N LEU A 139 18.59 -5.31 -2.81
CA LEU A 139 18.62 -4.10 -3.62
C LEU A 139 19.65 -4.24 -4.75
N GLU A 140 20.85 -4.70 -4.44
CA GLU A 140 21.91 -4.91 -5.42
C GLU A 140 21.53 -5.98 -6.45
N GLU A 141 20.95 -7.11 -6.02
CA GLU A 141 20.42 -8.12 -6.92
C GLU A 141 19.33 -7.57 -7.85
N SER A 142 18.50 -6.66 -7.35
CA SER A 142 17.40 -6.06 -8.12
C SER A 142 17.90 -5.02 -9.12
N LYS A 143 18.95 -4.27 -8.76
CA LYS A 143 19.61 -3.30 -9.64
C LYS A 143 20.37 -3.99 -10.76
N ALA A 144 21.07 -5.09 -10.46
CA ALA A 144 21.78 -5.89 -11.46
C ALA A 144 20.85 -6.49 -12.54
N LYS A 145 19.57 -6.73 -12.20
CA LYS A 145 18.56 -7.31 -13.11
C LYS A 145 17.77 -6.26 -13.91
N ARG A 146 17.90 -4.96 -13.63
CA ARG A 146 17.10 -3.91 -14.28
C ARG A 146 17.98 -2.95 -15.08
N ASP A 147 17.88 -3.01 -16.41
CA ASP A 147 18.45 -2.01 -17.32
C ASP A 147 17.79 -0.64 -17.13
N GLN A 148 18.54 0.36 -16.66
CA GLN A 148 18.28 1.83 -16.69
C GLN A 148 16.80 2.29 -16.71
N ILE A 149 15.91 1.66 -15.94
CA ILE A 149 14.54 2.15 -15.78
C ILE A 149 14.61 3.40 -14.92
N LYS A 150 13.93 4.46 -15.36
CA LYS A 150 13.73 5.71 -14.63
C LYS A 150 13.35 5.40 -13.18
N VAL A 151 14.28 5.62 -12.25
CA VAL A 151 14.10 5.29 -10.83
C VAL A 151 13.27 6.40 -10.22
N PHE A 152 12.02 6.10 -9.88
CA PHE A 152 11.17 7.00 -9.10
C PHE A 152 11.38 6.74 -7.62
N THR A 153 11.38 7.78 -6.81
CA THR A 153 11.36 7.62 -5.35
C THR A 153 10.03 7.02 -4.89
N LEU A 154 9.99 6.47 -3.68
CA LEU A 154 8.76 5.91 -3.12
C LEU A 154 7.64 6.96 -3.06
N LYS A 155 8.00 8.20 -2.69
CA LYS A 155 7.10 9.35 -2.63
C LYS A 155 6.58 9.76 -4.02
N GLU A 156 7.44 9.78 -5.03
CA GLU A 156 7.01 10.06 -6.41
C GLU A 156 6.04 9.01 -6.95
N LEU A 157 6.27 7.73 -6.64
CA LEU A 157 5.34 6.67 -7.04
C LEU A 157 3.98 6.84 -6.34
N ALA A 158 3.98 7.14 -5.04
CA ALA A 158 2.75 7.35 -4.27
C ALA A 158 1.96 8.56 -4.80
N VAL A 159 2.62 9.68 -5.06
CA VAL A 159 1.98 10.90 -5.62
C VAL A 159 1.32 10.66 -6.98
N ARG A 160 1.81 9.69 -7.75
CA ARG A 160 1.27 9.35 -9.08
C ARG A 160 0.10 8.39 -9.08
N GLU A 161 -0.21 7.78 -7.94
CA GLU A 161 -1.41 6.95 -7.83
C GLU A 161 -2.68 7.83 -7.86
N TYR A 162 -3.77 7.28 -8.42
CA TYR A 162 -5.07 7.95 -8.51
C TYR A 162 -5.07 9.31 -9.22
N ILE A 163 -4.06 9.59 -10.06
CA ILE A 163 -4.12 10.68 -11.04
C ILE A 163 -4.96 10.19 -12.24
N GLN A 164 -5.97 10.98 -12.63
CA GLN A 164 -6.76 10.78 -13.85
C GLN A 164 -6.06 11.42 -15.05
#